data_AF-A0A5M3MN83-F1
#
_entry.id   AF-A0A5M3MN83-F1
#
_cell.length_a   1.000
_cell.length_b   1.000
_cell.length_c   1.000
_cell.angle_alpha   90.00
_cell.angle_beta   90.00
_cell.angle_gamma   90.00
#
_symmetry.space_group_name_H-M   'P 1'
#
loop_
_entity.id
_entity.type
_entity.pdbx_description
1 polymer ?
#
loop_
_entity_poly.entity_id
_entity_poly.type
_entity_poly.pdbx_seq_one_letter_code
_entity_poly.pdbx_strand_id
1 'polypeptide(L)'
;MRLLSIASAALVLHSISAQQILDVWTTTQDKGSLLKGTQPSTSINFGTPGTAGNADISVDDSKVYQTIYGFGATLTDSSAKLFDGLKSNNSDEYWKLMDYMFNVTDGANSGALSYIRVSIGASDFSDTEYSWDDTNNDTTLAKFSADAAPSYLFSTLTDILSINSNIMIHALPWSAPGWMKDPVGMNGGTLASGNEDLLANYLLKALQAFKSKDIPIFSIAIQAGPLQINEPENADGSLPSTDMPYDTEATVGKSLRGLMNDNGFTDVKLIGFEHNWNHADAYPVQLMDAAADSFDGVSFHCYGDGSVYQDQANFTSKYPDKEVFFTECSGTIGSDWWSDIKSNTDKITIGSLEYGSSSAMIWNLALDSSGGPKLPGADSCNGGCRGVVTINSDGTWTANQEFYALGQAAKAIVPKDPNGPYGKRIGVSVSGGQDWALRVGAYKTERVSSSDPARYSLVVLNWNDGSSDGTVNSTIEFNGKQAAYSFPVGVTTLSWYA
;
A
#
# COMPACT_ATOMS: atom_id res chain seq x y z
N MET A 1 30.91 -68.50 -13.67
CA MET A 1 31.09 -67.42 -12.69
C MET A 1 29.99 -66.38 -12.95
N ARG A 2 28.91 -66.39 -12.18
CA ARG A 2 27.80 -65.42 -12.33
C ARG A 2 28.02 -64.31 -11.29
N LEU A 3 28.23 -63.07 -11.76
CA LEU A 3 28.26 -61.88 -10.90
C LEU A 3 26.82 -61.50 -10.55
N LEU A 4 26.52 -61.40 -9.25
CA LEU A 4 25.33 -60.70 -8.74
C LEU A 4 25.68 -59.23 -8.55
N SER A 5 24.99 -58.36 -9.28
CA SER A 5 24.95 -56.92 -9.01
C SER A 5 23.94 -56.66 -7.89
N ILE A 6 24.41 -56.17 -6.74
CA ILE A 6 23.56 -55.67 -5.65
C ILE A 6 23.36 -54.18 -5.91
N ALA A 7 22.13 -53.79 -6.26
CA ALA A 7 21.73 -52.40 -6.33
C ALA A 7 21.37 -51.91 -4.91
N SER A 8 22.19 -51.03 -4.35
CA SER A 8 21.87 -50.32 -3.10
C SER A 8 20.91 -49.17 -3.40
N ALA A 9 19.65 -49.31 -3.00
CA ALA A 9 18.71 -48.18 -2.98
C ALA A 9 19.06 -47.27 -1.79
N ALA A 10 19.57 -46.08 -2.06
CA ALA A 10 19.70 -45.03 -1.07
C ALA A 10 18.30 -44.44 -0.80
N LEU A 11 17.73 -44.73 0.38
CA LEU A 11 16.56 -44.01 0.88
C LEU A 11 17.01 -42.58 1.23
N VAL A 12 16.57 -41.59 0.46
CA VAL A 12 16.63 -40.18 0.86
C VAL A 12 15.51 -39.97 1.88
N LEU A 13 15.86 -40.05 3.16
CA LEU A 13 15.00 -39.61 4.26
C LEU A 13 14.80 -38.10 4.12
N HIS A 14 13.65 -37.69 3.61
CA HIS A 14 13.20 -36.30 3.74
C HIS A 14 12.84 -36.10 5.21
N SER A 15 13.65 -35.32 5.93
CA SER A 15 13.30 -34.84 7.25
C SER A 15 11.98 -34.07 7.14
N ILE A 16 10.88 -34.68 7.58
CA ILE A 16 9.62 -33.96 7.75
C ILE A 16 9.84 -33.05 8.96
N SER A 17 10.38 -31.85 8.74
CA SER A 17 10.39 -30.83 9.78
C SER A 17 8.93 -30.58 10.18
N ALA A 18 8.65 -30.66 11.47
CA ALA A 18 7.35 -30.29 11.98
C ALA A 18 7.08 -28.83 11.63
N GLN A 19 5.84 -28.54 11.18
CA GLN A 19 5.40 -27.18 10.94
C GLN A 19 5.54 -26.38 12.24
N GLN A 20 6.25 -25.27 12.19
CA GLN A 20 6.62 -24.48 13.36
C GLN A 20 6.47 -22.99 13.04
N ILE A 21 5.94 -22.22 14.00
CA ILE A 21 5.97 -20.75 13.92
C ILE A 21 7.41 -20.30 14.18
N LEU A 22 7.99 -19.62 13.21
CA LEU A 22 9.42 -19.24 13.20
C LEU A 22 9.63 -17.76 13.52
N ASP A 23 8.78 -16.90 12.99
CA ASP A 23 8.91 -15.45 13.15
C ASP A 23 7.67 -14.89 13.81
N VAL A 24 7.89 -14.02 14.79
CA VAL A 24 6.85 -13.29 15.51
C VAL A 24 7.29 -11.83 15.62
N TRP A 25 6.44 -10.91 15.17
CA TRP A 25 6.65 -9.47 15.19
C TRP A 25 5.55 -8.82 16.00
N THR A 26 5.87 -7.90 16.90
CA THR A 26 4.88 -7.31 17.81
C THR A 26 4.94 -5.79 17.88
N THR A 27 3.76 -5.17 17.89
CA THR A 27 3.53 -3.76 18.19
C THR A 27 2.47 -3.70 19.29
N THR A 28 2.84 -3.31 20.50
CA THR A 28 1.93 -3.34 21.66
C THR A 28 1.27 -2.00 21.94
N GLN A 29 0.09 -2.03 22.55
CA GLN A 29 -0.66 -0.83 22.93
C GLN A 29 0.16 0.14 23.80
N ASP A 30 0.95 -0.41 24.72
CA ASP A 30 1.79 0.35 25.66
C ASP A 30 3.11 0.87 25.07
N LYS A 31 3.37 0.61 23.77
CA LYS A 31 4.62 0.93 23.07
C LYS A 31 5.86 0.21 23.61
N GLY A 32 5.71 -0.81 24.46
CA GLY A 32 6.81 -1.64 24.97
C GLY A 32 7.47 -2.49 23.88
N SER A 33 6.74 -2.77 22.80
CA SER A 33 7.22 -3.40 21.58
C SER A 33 6.72 -2.62 20.37
N LEU A 34 7.61 -2.31 19.42
CA LEU A 34 7.34 -1.47 18.26
C LEU A 34 7.96 -2.13 17.02
N LEU A 35 7.14 -2.89 16.28
CA LEU A 35 7.57 -3.76 15.18
C LEU A 35 8.81 -4.59 15.54
N LYS A 36 8.81 -5.20 16.73
CA LYS A 36 9.96 -5.94 17.22
C LYS A 36 9.82 -7.42 16.93
N GLY A 37 10.81 -7.97 16.22
CA GLY A 37 10.96 -9.41 16.03
C GLY A 37 11.35 -10.11 17.32
N THR A 38 10.62 -11.16 17.69
CA THR A 38 10.96 -12.08 18.78
C THR A 38 11.10 -13.48 18.22
N GLN A 39 12.21 -14.13 18.56
CA GLN A 39 12.34 -15.56 18.40
C GLN A 39 11.74 -16.20 19.67
N PRO A 40 10.67 -17.00 19.56
CA PRO A 40 10.06 -17.65 20.71
C PRO A 40 11.11 -18.42 21.52
N SER A 41 11.16 -18.22 22.84
CA SER A 41 12.11 -18.92 23.72
C SER A 41 11.86 -20.44 23.75
N THR A 42 10.65 -20.87 23.39
CA THR A 42 10.27 -22.26 23.12
C THR A 42 9.65 -22.35 21.74
N SER A 43 10.01 -23.39 20.97
CA SER A 43 9.43 -23.66 19.66
C SER A 43 7.90 -23.77 19.75
N ILE A 44 7.17 -22.98 18.98
CA ILE A 44 5.72 -23.09 18.85
C ILE A 44 5.42 -24.03 17.68
N ASN A 45 5.17 -25.30 17.99
CA ASN A 45 4.98 -26.36 17.01
C ASN A 45 3.50 -26.60 16.72
N PHE A 46 3.18 -26.87 15.46
CA PHE A 46 1.89 -27.43 15.08
C PHE A 46 1.88 -28.93 15.38
N GLY A 47 0.96 -29.34 16.26
CA GLY A 47 0.80 -30.73 16.72
C GLY A 47 -0.60 -31.27 16.44
N THR A 48 -0.89 -32.44 17.02
CA THR A 48 -2.24 -33.02 17.01
C THR A 48 -3.21 -32.04 17.68
N PRO A 49 -4.36 -31.73 17.04
CA PRO A 49 -5.36 -30.85 17.63
C PRO A 49 -5.81 -31.31 19.02
N GLY A 50 -5.82 -30.37 19.96
CA GLY A 50 -6.29 -30.53 21.32
C GLY A 50 -7.53 -29.67 21.60
N THR A 51 -7.71 -29.28 22.86
CA THR A 51 -8.77 -28.33 23.24
C THR A 51 -8.48 -26.97 22.61
N ALA A 52 -9.48 -26.42 21.89
CA ALA A 52 -9.40 -25.08 21.33
C ALA A 52 -9.15 -24.02 22.41
N GLY A 53 -8.42 -22.97 22.05
CA GLY A 53 -8.21 -21.80 22.90
C GLY A 53 -9.49 -20.99 23.13
N ASN A 54 -9.36 -19.88 23.83
CA ASN A 54 -10.47 -18.94 24.01
C ASN A 54 -10.87 -18.29 22.68
N ALA A 55 -9.91 -18.10 21.77
CA ALA A 55 -10.14 -17.82 20.37
C ALA A 55 -9.45 -18.90 19.51
N ASP A 56 -10.13 -19.36 18.47
CA ASP A 56 -9.67 -20.42 17.58
C ASP A 56 -9.63 -19.91 16.14
N ILE A 57 -8.42 -19.76 15.61
CA ILE A 57 -8.14 -19.22 14.28
C ILE A 57 -7.98 -20.39 13.30
N SER A 58 -8.92 -20.54 12.37
CA SER A 58 -8.85 -21.53 11.30
C SER A 58 -8.37 -20.91 10.01
N VAL A 59 -7.25 -21.41 9.47
CA VAL A 59 -6.66 -20.97 8.20
C VAL A 59 -6.98 -21.97 7.10
N ASP A 60 -7.53 -21.47 6.00
CA ASP A 60 -7.99 -22.25 4.84
C ASP A 60 -7.23 -21.82 3.58
N ASP A 61 -6.14 -22.51 3.28
CA ASP A 61 -5.30 -22.23 2.10
C ASP A 61 -5.88 -22.78 0.79
N SER A 62 -7.02 -23.47 0.83
CA SER A 62 -7.78 -23.84 -0.37
C SER A 62 -8.57 -22.67 -0.94
N LYS A 63 -8.81 -21.63 -0.13
CA LYS A 63 -9.41 -20.36 -0.56
C LYS A 63 -8.32 -19.32 -0.75
N VAL A 64 -7.89 -19.13 -1.99
CA VAL A 64 -6.91 -18.11 -2.38
C VAL A 64 -7.63 -16.96 -3.07
N TYR A 65 -7.29 -15.74 -2.68
CA TYR A 65 -7.85 -14.51 -3.23
C TYR A 65 -6.78 -13.75 -4.04
N GLN A 66 -6.79 -12.42 -3.99
CA GLN A 66 -5.87 -11.55 -4.74
C GLN A 66 -4.43 -11.56 -4.20
N THR A 67 -3.50 -11.23 -5.09
CA THR A 67 -2.11 -10.89 -4.73
C THR A 67 -2.08 -9.55 -4.00
N ILE A 68 -1.26 -9.43 -2.96
CA ILE A 68 -1.02 -8.17 -2.25
C ILE A 68 0.29 -7.59 -2.73
N TYR A 69 0.23 -6.57 -3.58
CA TYR A 69 1.41 -5.91 -4.17
C TYR A 69 2.24 -5.14 -3.15
N GLY A 70 1.64 -4.69 -2.05
CA GLY A 70 2.39 -4.12 -0.94
C GLY A 70 1.62 -3.12 -0.11
N PHE A 71 2.35 -2.58 0.86
CA PHE A 71 1.89 -1.54 1.78
C PHE A 71 2.89 -0.37 1.74
N GLY A 72 2.39 0.84 1.93
CA GLY A 72 3.28 2.00 2.03
C GLY A 72 2.56 3.33 2.06
N ALA A 73 3.12 4.33 1.38
CA ALA A 73 2.59 5.68 1.41
C ALA A 73 2.94 6.51 0.16
N THR A 74 2.48 7.75 0.12
CA THR A 74 2.77 8.71 -0.95
C THR A 74 4.06 9.47 -0.65
N LEU A 75 5.02 9.41 -1.57
CA LEU A 75 6.17 10.30 -1.58
C LEU A 75 5.75 11.62 -2.23
N THR A 76 5.19 12.52 -1.42
CA THR A 76 4.88 13.89 -1.82
C THR A 76 6.14 14.73 -1.96
N ASP A 77 6.07 15.87 -2.64
CA ASP A 77 7.19 16.82 -2.72
C ASP A 77 7.64 17.24 -1.30
N SER A 78 6.69 17.49 -0.40
CA SER A 78 6.99 17.74 1.02
C SER A 78 7.76 16.61 1.69
N SER A 79 7.33 15.35 1.47
CA SER A 79 8.04 14.18 2.01
C SER A 79 9.47 14.10 1.46
N ALA A 80 9.62 14.21 0.14
CA ALA A 80 10.91 14.13 -0.54
C ALA A 80 11.87 15.25 -0.11
N LYS A 81 11.34 16.47 0.11
CA LYS A 81 12.10 17.61 0.64
C LYS A 81 12.63 17.33 2.05
N LEU A 82 11.82 16.74 2.93
CA LEU A 82 12.26 16.40 4.29
C LEU A 82 13.31 15.29 4.28
N PHE A 83 13.16 14.30 3.41
CA PHE A 83 14.17 13.26 3.21
C PHE A 83 15.49 13.82 2.69
N ASP A 84 15.47 14.67 1.67
CA ASP A 84 16.66 15.34 1.14
C ASP A 84 17.33 16.27 2.17
N GLY A 85 16.52 16.99 2.96
CA GLY A 85 17.00 17.79 4.09
C GLY A 85 17.67 16.94 5.16
N LEU A 86 17.08 15.80 5.54
CA LEU A 86 17.69 14.85 6.47
C LEU A 86 18.99 14.29 5.91
N LYS A 87 19.04 13.92 4.62
CA LYS A 87 20.25 13.42 3.95
C LYS A 87 21.37 14.45 3.99
N SER A 88 21.05 15.71 3.72
CA SER A 88 21.99 16.83 3.72
C SER A 88 22.51 17.17 5.12
N ASN A 89 21.63 17.12 6.13
CA ASN A 89 21.98 17.45 7.51
C ASN A 89 22.70 16.30 8.23
N ASN A 90 22.23 15.06 8.02
CA ASN A 90 22.74 13.86 8.67
C ASN A 90 22.47 12.60 7.81
N SER A 91 23.37 12.36 6.85
CA SER A 91 23.24 11.24 5.91
C SER A 91 23.18 9.86 6.58
N ASP A 92 23.77 9.69 7.77
CA ASP A 92 23.73 8.42 8.49
C ASP A 92 22.31 8.13 9.02
N GLU A 93 21.64 9.15 9.59
CA GLU A 93 20.25 9.01 10.02
C GLU A 93 19.29 8.84 8.85
N TYR A 94 19.55 9.51 7.73
CA TYR A 94 18.80 9.28 6.49
C TYR A 94 18.85 7.82 6.05
N TRP A 95 20.04 7.23 5.92
CA TRP A 95 20.16 5.85 5.45
C TRP A 95 19.64 4.83 6.45
N LYS A 96 19.74 5.10 7.77
CA LYS A 96 19.08 4.30 8.80
C LYS A 96 17.55 4.34 8.65
N LEU A 97 16.98 5.53 8.42
CA LEU A 97 15.54 5.67 8.22
C LEU A 97 15.09 4.95 6.93
N MET A 98 15.81 5.13 5.83
CA MET A 98 15.48 4.47 4.57
C MET A 98 15.57 2.94 4.67
N ASP A 99 16.61 2.39 5.31
CA ASP A 99 16.71 0.96 5.59
C ASP A 99 15.55 0.49 6.50
N TYR A 100 15.28 1.23 7.57
CA TYR A 100 14.18 0.92 8.48
C TYR A 100 12.81 0.92 7.79
N MET A 101 12.61 1.76 6.77
CA MET A 101 11.35 1.82 6.03
C MET A 101 11.24 0.77 4.93
N PHE A 102 12.29 0.61 4.11
CA PHE A 102 12.16 -0.06 2.82
C PHE A 102 12.92 -1.38 2.72
N ASN A 103 13.76 -1.77 3.68
CA ASN A 103 14.50 -3.03 3.58
C ASN A 103 13.52 -4.23 3.59
N VAL A 104 13.41 -4.92 2.46
CA VAL A 104 12.53 -6.10 2.28
C VAL A 104 13.23 -7.42 2.56
N THR A 105 14.44 -7.41 3.12
CA THR A 105 15.13 -8.65 3.51
C THR A 105 14.32 -9.39 4.56
N ASP A 106 14.04 -10.67 4.30
CA ASP A 106 13.31 -11.52 5.23
C ASP A 106 13.99 -11.56 6.60
N GLY A 107 13.21 -11.31 7.66
CA GLY A 107 13.71 -11.22 9.03
C GLY A 107 14.36 -9.89 9.43
N ALA A 108 14.58 -8.94 8.51
CA ALA A 108 15.13 -7.62 8.85
C ALA A 108 14.19 -6.84 9.78
N ASN A 109 14.75 -6.06 10.71
CA ASN A 109 13.97 -5.18 11.60
C ASN A 109 13.59 -3.89 10.87
N SER A 110 12.64 -3.98 9.94
CA SER A 110 12.21 -2.90 9.03
C SER A 110 10.70 -2.95 8.81
N GLY A 111 10.10 -1.85 8.37
CA GLY A 111 8.72 -1.78 7.89
C GLY A 111 8.49 -2.54 6.58
N ALA A 112 9.55 -2.79 5.80
CA ALA A 112 9.49 -3.48 4.51
C ALA A 112 8.40 -2.93 3.57
N LEU A 113 8.25 -1.60 3.57
CA LEU A 113 7.31 -0.91 2.70
C LEU A 113 7.66 -1.22 1.24
N SER A 114 6.65 -1.61 0.47
CA SER A 114 6.79 -2.21 -0.86
C SER A 114 5.93 -1.52 -1.92
N TYR A 115 5.25 -0.44 -1.54
CA TYR A 115 4.39 0.32 -2.44
C TYR A 115 4.50 1.82 -2.18
N ILE A 116 4.81 2.62 -3.20
CA ILE A 116 4.86 4.09 -3.15
C ILE A 116 3.92 4.70 -4.17
N ARG A 117 3.26 5.80 -3.79
CA ARG A 117 2.47 6.64 -4.67
C ARG A 117 3.20 7.96 -4.89
N VAL A 118 3.14 8.52 -6.10
CA VAL A 118 3.89 9.73 -6.48
C VAL A 118 2.99 10.64 -7.32
N SER A 119 3.09 11.95 -7.08
CA SER A 119 2.41 12.96 -7.89
C SER A 119 3.12 13.23 -9.23
N ILE A 120 2.33 13.33 -10.29
CA ILE A 120 2.72 13.95 -11.56
C ILE A 120 2.27 15.41 -11.50
N GLY A 121 3.18 16.30 -11.09
CA GLY A 121 2.88 17.70 -10.81
C GLY A 121 2.67 17.96 -9.31
N ALA A 122 2.21 19.17 -8.99
CA ALA A 122 1.95 19.57 -7.62
C ALA A 122 0.76 18.85 -6.99
N SER A 123 0.86 18.65 -5.67
CA SER A 123 -0.25 18.34 -4.77
C SER A 123 -0.45 19.45 -3.73
N ASP A 124 -1.37 19.24 -2.81
CA ASP A 124 -1.50 20.02 -1.58
C ASP A 124 -0.26 19.93 -0.65
N PHE A 125 0.61 18.94 -0.87
CA PHE A 125 1.91 18.77 -0.21
C PHE A 125 3.06 19.03 -1.19
N SER A 126 3.07 20.23 -1.77
CA SER A 126 4.11 20.78 -2.63
C SER A 126 4.44 22.22 -2.24
N ASP A 127 5.64 22.73 -2.53
CA ASP A 127 6.00 24.12 -2.17
C ASP A 127 5.25 25.17 -3.02
N THR A 128 4.93 24.81 -4.27
CA THR A 128 4.27 25.68 -5.27
C THR A 128 3.33 24.86 -6.14
N GLU A 129 2.36 25.52 -6.77
CA GLU A 129 1.56 24.93 -7.85
C GLU A 129 2.42 24.79 -9.12
N TYR A 130 2.35 23.63 -9.77
CA TYR A 130 2.99 23.39 -11.07
C TYR A 130 2.41 22.13 -11.72
N SER A 131 2.54 22.05 -13.04
CA SER A 131 2.45 20.80 -13.80
C SER A 131 3.76 20.52 -14.52
N TRP A 132 3.88 19.39 -15.19
CA TRP A 132 5.05 19.11 -16.02
C TRP A 132 5.00 19.82 -17.38
N ASP A 133 3.94 20.58 -17.67
CA ASP A 133 3.85 21.44 -18.84
C ASP A 133 2.99 22.69 -18.57
N ASP A 134 3.58 23.72 -17.96
CA ASP A 134 2.86 24.98 -17.66
C ASP A 134 2.88 26.00 -18.81
N THR A 135 3.32 25.62 -20.01
CA THR A 135 3.31 26.54 -21.16
C THR A 135 1.92 26.60 -21.79
N ASN A 136 1.25 27.76 -21.69
CA ASN A 136 -0.07 27.98 -22.28
C ASN A 136 -0.15 27.56 -23.76
N ASN A 137 -1.21 26.81 -24.09
CA ASN A 137 -1.53 26.32 -25.44
C ASN A 137 -0.43 25.46 -26.09
N ASP A 138 0.39 24.76 -25.30
CA ASP A 138 1.35 23.79 -25.83
C ASP A 138 0.69 22.46 -26.25
N THR A 139 -0.18 22.54 -27.24
CA THR A 139 -0.91 21.38 -27.80
C THR A 139 0.00 20.30 -28.40
N THR A 140 1.29 20.57 -28.55
CA THR A 140 2.31 19.59 -28.99
C THR A 140 3.09 18.96 -27.83
N LEU A 141 2.89 19.46 -26.60
CA LEU A 141 3.64 19.13 -25.41
C LEU A 141 5.16 19.31 -25.60
N ALA A 142 5.59 20.29 -26.40
CA ALA A 142 6.99 20.54 -26.74
C ALA A 142 7.81 21.12 -25.56
N LYS A 143 7.13 21.63 -24.53
CA LYS A 143 7.67 22.21 -23.30
C LYS A 143 7.46 21.32 -22.09
N PHE A 144 6.79 20.18 -22.27
CA PHE A 144 6.74 19.13 -21.26
C PHE A 144 8.14 18.82 -20.71
N SER A 145 8.28 18.85 -19.39
CA SER A 145 9.48 18.49 -18.67
C SER A 145 9.14 17.96 -17.29
N ALA A 146 9.52 16.71 -17.01
CA ALA A 146 9.44 16.15 -15.67
C ALA A 146 10.40 16.85 -14.68
N ASP A 147 11.40 17.60 -15.18
CA ASP A 147 12.29 18.41 -14.33
C ASP A 147 11.60 19.68 -13.78
N ALA A 148 10.32 19.90 -14.12
CA ALA A 148 9.47 20.83 -13.37
C ALA A 148 9.23 20.35 -11.93
N ALA A 149 9.19 19.04 -11.71
CA ALA A 149 9.18 18.49 -10.36
C ALA A 149 10.52 18.75 -9.65
N PRO A 150 10.52 18.95 -8.32
CA PRO A 150 11.75 19.14 -7.58
C PRO A 150 12.70 17.94 -7.74
N SER A 151 13.98 18.22 -8.00
CA SER A 151 14.98 17.16 -8.21
C SER A 151 15.08 16.15 -7.06
N TYR A 152 14.77 16.57 -5.82
CA TYR A 152 14.79 15.71 -4.64
C TYR A 152 13.73 14.59 -4.69
N LEU A 153 12.66 14.75 -5.48
CA LEU A 153 11.66 13.69 -5.69
C LEU A 153 12.31 12.48 -6.35
N PHE A 154 12.99 12.70 -7.48
CA PHE A 154 13.62 11.63 -8.25
C PHE A 154 14.85 11.05 -7.54
N SER A 155 15.65 11.88 -6.84
CA SER A 155 16.79 11.35 -6.07
C SER A 155 16.31 10.46 -4.92
N THR A 156 15.24 10.86 -4.20
CA THR A 156 14.66 10.05 -3.13
C THR A 156 14.08 8.74 -3.66
N LEU A 157 13.37 8.75 -4.80
CA LEU A 157 12.90 7.51 -5.45
C LEU A 157 14.06 6.58 -5.83
N THR A 158 15.14 7.14 -6.35
CA THR A 158 16.35 6.38 -6.72
C THR A 158 17.00 5.73 -5.49
N ASP A 159 17.09 6.48 -4.38
CA ASP A 159 17.61 5.96 -3.12
C ASP A 159 16.72 4.83 -2.56
N ILE A 160 15.40 4.96 -2.63
CA ILE A 160 14.45 3.92 -2.23
C ILE A 160 14.61 2.66 -3.09
N LEU A 161 14.70 2.81 -4.42
CA LEU A 161 14.91 1.69 -5.35
C LEU A 161 16.24 0.97 -5.10
N SER A 162 17.26 1.67 -4.58
CA SER A 162 18.55 1.05 -4.22
C SER A 162 18.45 0.09 -3.03
N ILE A 163 17.45 0.28 -2.16
CA ILE A 163 17.18 -0.58 -0.99
C ILE A 163 16.13 -1.64 -1.33
N ASN A 164 15.06 -1.23 -2.03
CA ASN A 164 13.97 -2.08 -2.46
C ASN A 164 13.76 -1.97 -3.98
N SER A 165 14.53 -2.74 -4.73
CA SER A 165 14.43 -2.81 -6.20
C SER A 165 13.10 -3.40 -6.71
N ASN A 166 12.29 -4.01 -5.84
CA ASN A 166 11.00 -4.61 -6.17
C ASN A 166 9.80 -3.77 -5.69
N ILE A 167 10.03 -2.50 -5.35
CA ILE A 167 8.98 -1.59 -4.90
C ILE A 167 8.02 -1.25 -6.04
N MET A 168 6.72 -1.26 -5.76
CA MET A 168 5.70 -0.83 -6.71
C MET A 168 5.55 0.69 -6.65
N ILE A 169 5.59 1.36 -7.80
CA ILE A 169 5.39 2.81 -7.90
C ILE A 169 4.10 3.09 -8.67
N HIS A 170 3.16 3.76 -8.00
CA HIS A 170 1.91 4.24 -8.55
C HIS A 170 2.00 5.74 -8.81
N ALA A 171 1.93 6.15 -10.07
CA ALA A 171 1.99 7.57 -10.46
C ALA A 171 0.61 8.09 -10.83
N LEU A 172 0.33 9.36 -10.52
CA LEU A 172 -0.90 10.02 -10.92
C LEU A 172 -0.80 11.54 -10.76
N PRO A 173 -1.50 12.34 -11.59
CA PRO A 173 -1.59 13.77 -11.37
C PRO A 173 -2.70 14.11 -10.37
N TRP A 174 -2.50 15.19 -9.59
CA TRP A 174 -3.61 15.83 -8.85
C TRP A 174 -4.36 16.83 -9.72
N SER A 175 -3.79 17.25 -10.84
CA SER A 175 -4.46 18.14 -11.77
C SER A 175 -3.90 17.95 -13.18
N ALA A 176 -4.73 18.10 -14.20
CA ALA A 176 -4.24 18.36 -15.54
C ALA A 176 -3.48 19.70 -15.57
N PRO A 177 -2.54 19.91 -16.51
CA PRO A 177 -1.93 21.22 -16.72
C PRO A 177 -2.97 22.32 -16.80
N GLY A 178 -2.76 23.43 -16.09
CA GLY A 178 -3.82 24.43 -15.86
C GLY A 178 -4.42 25.00 -17.16
N TRP A 179 -3.63 25.10 -18.23
CA TRP A 179 -4.09 25.59 -19.54
C TRP A 179 -4.94 24.58 -20.33
N MET A 180 -5.00 23.31 -19.90
CA MET A 180 -5.89 22.30 -20.48
C MET A 180 -7.31 22.34 -19.89
N LYS A 181 -7.59 23.25 -18.94
CA LYS A 181 -8.82 23.25 -18.14
C LYS A 181 -9.68 24.48 -18.38
N ASP A 182 -10.95 24.36 -18.01
CA ASP A 182 -11.92 25.47 -17.96
C ASP A 182 -12.54 25.57 -16.54
N PRO A 183 -12.38 26.73 -15.85
CA PRO A 183 -11.49 27.83 -16.20
C PRO A 183 -10.01 27.40 -16.18
N VAL A 184 -9.16 28.15 -16.88
CA VAL A 184 -7.71 27.93 -16.90
C VAL A 184 -7.12 28.12 -15.50
N GLY A 185 -6.45 27.10 -14.97
CA GLY A 185 -5.80 27.15 -13.66
C GLY A 185 -5.47 25.76 -13.11
N MET A 186 -4.50 25.68 -12.19
CA MET A 186 -4.13 24.42 -11.54
C MET A 186 -5.20 23.93 -10.57
N ASN A 187 -5.93 24.85 -9.95
CA ASN A 187 -6.87 24.53 -8.88
C ASN A 187 -8.33 24.55 -9.37
N GLY A 188 -9.10 23.52 -9.00
CA GLY A 188 -10.49 23.35 -9.38
C GLY A 188 -10.70 23.29 -10.90
N GLY A 189 -11.94 23.51 -11.36
CA GLY A 189 -12.26 23.49 -12.78
C GLY A 189 -12.28 22.09 -13.39
N THR A 190 -12.64 22.03 -14.68
CA THR A 190 -12.84 20.77 -15.42
C THR A 190 -11.86 20.67 -16.58
N LEU A 191 -11.58 19.46 -17.06
CA LEU A 191 -10.84 19.29 -18.31
C LEU A 191 -11.63 19.95 -19.45
N ALA A 192 -10.98 20.87 -20.18
CA ALA A 192 -11.66 21.55 -21.27
C ALA A 192 -11.95 20.57 -22.41
N SER A 193 -13.15 20.67 -22.99
CA SER A 193 -13.61 19.76 -24.05
C SER A 193 -12.62 19.72 -25.22
N GLY A 194 -12.26 18.51 -25.66
CA GLY A 194 -11.30 18.28 -26.74
C GLY A 194 -9.86 18.08 -26.27
N ASN A 195 -9.57 18.23 -24.97
CA ASN A 195 -8.24 17.97 -24.41
C ASN A 195 -8.05 16.54 -23.88
N GLU A 196 -8.99 15.63 -24.09
CA GLU A 196 -8.91 14.25 -23.59
C GLU A 196 -7.69 13.50 -24.16
N ASP A 197 -7.50 13.57 -25.49
CA ASP A 197 -6.33 12.97 -26.15
C ASP A 197 -5.02 13.67 -25.77
N LEU A 198 -5.09 14.97 -25.50
CA LEU A 198 -3.93 15.77 -25.10
C LEU A 198 -3.48 15.39 -23.68
N LEU A 199 -4.42 15.22 -22.75
CA LEU A 199 -4.14 14.71 -21.40
C LEU A 199 -3.60 13.28 -21.45
N ALA A 200 -4.15 12.41 -22.31
CA ALA A 200 -3.60 11.07 -22.52
C ALA A 200 -2.14 11.10 -23.00
N ASN A 201 -1.80 12.01 -23.94
CA ASN A 201 -0.41 12.19 -24.37
C ASN A 201 0.49 12.75 -23.26
N TYR A 202 -0.02 13.65 -22.40
CA TYR A 202 0.70 14.16 -21.24
C TYR A 202 1.06 13.03 -20.26
N LEU A 203 0.10 12.14 -19.96
CA LEU A 203 0.31 10.98 -19.10
C LEU A 203 1.28 9.95 -19.72
N LEU A 204 1.20 9.73 -21.03
CA LEU A 204 2.20 8.91 -21.74
C LEU A 204 3.61 9.51 -21.60
N LYS A 205 3.76 10.82 -21.79
CA LYS A 205 5.06 11.50 -21.61
C LYS A 205 5.57 11.39 -20.18
N ALA A 206 4.68 11.37 -19.19
CA ALA A 206 5.05 11.13 -17.80
C ALA A 206 5.64 9.73 -17.60
N LEU A 207 5.01 8.68 -18.14
CA LEU A 207 5.56 7.32 -18.12
C LEU A 207 6.94 7.25 -18.81
N GLN A 208 7.08 7.90 -19.96
CA GLN A 208 8.36 7.97 -20.68
C GLN A 208 9.43 8.71 -19.87
N ALA A 209 9.08 9.77 -19.17
CA ALA A 209 9.99 10.52 -18.33
C ALA A 209 10.49 9.70 -17.13
N PHE A 210 9.60 9.01 -16.41
CA PHE A 210 10.00 8.08 -15.35
C PHE A 210 10.93 6.99 -15.87
N LYS A 211 10.57 6.36 -17.00
CA LYS A 211 11.43 5.36 -17.67
C LYS A 211 12.79 5.93 -18.04
N SER A 212 12.87 7.17 -18.52
CA SER A 212 14.15 7.82 -18.87
C SER A 212 15.05 8.12 -17.67
N LYS A 213 14.49 8.12 -16.46
CA LYS A 213 15.19 8.28 -15.19
C LYS A 213 15.43 6.94 -14.47
N ASP A 214 15.25 5.81 -15.16
CA ASP A 214 15.37 4.45 -14.62
C ASP A 214 14.43 4.16 -13.43
N ILE A 215 13.27 4.82 -13.38
CA ILE A 215 12.24 4.62 -12.36
C ILE A 215 11.09 3.82 -12.98
N PRO A 216 10.94 2.52 -12.66
CA PRO A 216 9.86 1.70 -13.19
C PRO A 216 8.52 2.08 -12.56
N ILE A 217 7.53 2.38 -13.39
CA ILE A 217 6.16 2.62 -12.95
C ILE A 217 5.38 1.31 -13.02
N PHE A 218 4.78 0.92 -11.90
CA PHE A 218 3.92 -0.26 -11.81
C PHE A 218 2.50 0.05 -12.29
N SER A 219 1.98 1.22 -11.88
CA SER A 219 0.65 1.67 -12.26
C SER A 219 0.61 3.17 -12.47
N ILE A 220 -0.27 3.61 -13.35
CA ILE A 220 -0.63 5.01 -13.54
C ILE A 220 -2.14 5.18 -13.41
N ALA A 221 -2.58 6.24 -12.75
CA ALA A 221 -3.97 6.65 -12.77
C ALA A 221 -4.18 7.93 -13.60
N ILE A 222 -5.40 8.12 -14.10
CA ILE A 222 -5.74 9.28 -14.94
C ILE A 222 -5.65 10.57 -14.15
N GLN A 223 -6.23 10.58 -12.96
CA GLN A 223 -6.44 11.78 -12.16
C GLN A 223 -6.74 11.36 -10.72
N ALA A 224 -6.08 11.99 -9.74
CA ALA A 224 -6.49 11.87 -8.35
C ALA A 224 -7.88 12.49 -8.21
N GLY A 225 -8.85 11.72 -7.74
CA GLY A 225 -10.17 12.24 -7.40
C GLY A 225 -10.89 12.92 -8.58
N PRO A 226 -11.42 12.19 -9.57
CA PRO A 226 -12.15 12.74 -10.70
C PRO A 226 -13.51 13.37 -10.31
N LEU A 227 -13.86 13.39 -9.02
CA LEU A 227 -14.94 14.19 -8.43
C LEU A 227 -14.42 15.31 -7.51
N GLN A 228 -13.10 15.56 -7.49
CA GLN A 228 -12.49 16.44 -6.52
C GLN A 228 -12.54 17.90 -6.92
N ILE A 229 -13.44 18.55 -6.21
CA ILE A 229 -13.14 19.70 -5.40
C ILE A 229 -12.78 19.12 -3.99
N ASN A 230 -11.47 18.99 -3.66
CA ASN A 230 -10.88 17.92 -2.81
C ASN A 230 -11.32 17.83 -1.32
N GLU A 231 -12.04 16.76 -0.98
CA GLU A 231 -12.65 16.43 0.33
C GLU A 231 -14.11 16.91 0.42
N PRO A 232 -14.99 16.24 1.20
CA PRO A 232 -16.45 16.48 1.18
C PRO A 232 -16.93 17.92 1.43
N GLU A 233 -16.03 18.86 1.77
CA GLU A 233 -16.32 20.26 2.05
C GLU A 233 -15.44 21.28 1.29
N ASN A 234 -14.48 20.87 0.46
CA ASN A 234 -13.49 21.83 -0.08
C ASN A 234 -13.93 22.55 -1.37
N ALA A 235 -15.17 23.04 -1.39
CA ALA A 235 -15.86 23.67 -2.53
C ALA A 235 -15.16 24.89 -3.19
N ASP A 236 -13.96 25.29 -2.76
CA ASP A 236 -13.41 26.62 -3.03
C ASP A 236 -12.37 26.69 -4.17
N GLY A 237 -11.86 25.55 -4.65
CA GLY A 237 -10.85 25.51 -5.72
C GLY A 237 -9.49 26.09 -5.28
N SER A 238 -9.09 25.90 -4.02
CA SER A 238 -7.82 26.38 -3.46
C SER A 238 -6.61 25.46 -3.69
N LEU A 239 -6.83 24.23 -4.19
CA LEU A 239 -5.80 23.20 -4.33
C LEU A 239 -5.72 22.64 -5.76
N PRO A 240 -4.54 22.15 -6.20
CA PRO A 240 -4.41 21.42 -7.46
C PRO A 240 -5.43 20.29 -7.55
N SER A 241 -6.35 20.39 -8.49
CA SER A 241 -7.48 19.47 -8.67
C SER A 241 -8.05 19.60 -10.09
N THR A 242 -8.64 18.54 -10.63
CA THR A 242 -9.39 18.57 -11.90
C THR A 242 -10.64 17.73 -11.75
N ASP A 243 -11.81 18.36 -11.84
CA ASP A 243 -13.09 17.65 -11.92
C ASP A 243 -13.22 16.96 -13.29
N MET A 244 -13.57 15.67 -13.26
CA MET A 244 -13.56 14.80 -14.42
C MET A 244 -14.73 13.81 -14.37
N PRO A 245 -15.82 14.06 -15.11
CA PRO A 245 -16.88 13.08 -15.28
C PRO A 245 -16.39 11.71 -15.79
N TYR A 246 -17.08 10.63 -15.41
CA TYR A 246 -16.66 9.25 -15.73
C TYR A 246 -16.54 8.97 -17.23
N ASP A 247 -17.31 9.65 -18.08
CA ASP A 247 -17.26 9.52 -19.54
C ASP A 247 -16.05 10.24 -20.13
N THR A 248 -15.65 11.37 -19.55
CA THR A 248 -14.37 12.03 -19.84
C THR A 248 -13.20 11.14 -19.42
N GLU A 249 -13.20 10.61 -18.18
CA GLU A 249 -12.13 9.69 -17.72
C GLU A 249 -12.07 8.43 -18.60
N ALA A 250 -13.23 7.86 -18.98
CA ALA A 250 -13.31 6.75 -19.93
C ALA A 250 -12.67 7.07 -21.29
N THR A 251 -12.85 8.29 -21.79
CA THR A 251 -12.29 8.74 -23.06
C THR A 251 -10.78 8.89 -22.97
N VAL A 252 -10.27 9.56 -21.92
CA VAL A 252 -8.83 9.67 -21.66
C VAL A 252 -8.22 8.28 -21.47
N GLY A 253 -8.88 7.39 -20.71
CA GLY A 253 -8.41 6.03 -20.45
C GLY A 253 -8.31 5.17 -21.72
N LYS A 254 -9.28 5.25 -22.63
CA LYS A 254 -9.20 4.58 -23.95
C LYS A 254 -8.03 5.08 -24.78
N SER A 255 -7.85 6.40 -24.84
CA SER A 255 -6.75 7.03 -25.57
C SER A 255 -5.39 6.65 -24.97
N LEU A 256 -5.26 6.79 -23.65
CA LEU A 256 -4.03 6.45 -22.93
C LEU A 256 -3.70 4.96 -23.02
N ARG A 257 -4.67 4.05 -22.91
CA ARG A 257 -4.39 2.61 -23.07
C ARG A 257 -3.82 2.29 -24.44
N GLY A 258 -4.39 2.86 -25.51
CA GLY A 258 -3.85 2.71 -26.86
C GLY A 258 -2.41 3.20 -26.96
N LEU A 259 -2.16 4.42 -26.46
CA LEU A 259 -0.84 5.03 -26.40
C LEU A 259 0.18 4.20 -25.60
N MET A 260 -0.20 3.67 -24.44
CA MET A 260 0.63 2.82 -23.60
C MET A 260 1.04 1.55 -24.34
N ASN A 261 0.09 0.87 -24.97
CA ASN A 261 0.33 -0.36 -25.72
C ASN A 261 1.29 -0.12 -26.89
N ASP A 262 1.06 0.94 -27.67
CA ASP A 262 1.88 1.30 -28.83
C ASP A 262 3.31 1.74 -28.47
N ASN A 263 3.54 2.15 -27.21
CA ASN A 263 4.83 2.62 -26.71
C ASN A 263 5.52 1.63 -25.75
N GLY A 264 5.04 0.39 -25.67
CA GLY A 264 5.68 -0.68 -24.88
C GLY A 264 5.49 -0.55 -23.37
N PHE A 265 4.38 0.04 -22.93
CA PHE A 265 3.94 0.10 -21.54
C PHE A 265 2.74 -0.82 -21.28
N THR A 266 2.67 -1.97 -21.99
CA THR A 266 1.57 -2.95 -21.86
C THR A 266 1.44 -3.52 -20.46
N ASP A 267 2.56 -3.60 -19.72
CA ASP A 267 2.61 -4.18 -18.37
C ASP A 267 2.33 -3.14 -17.28
N VAL A 268 2.25 -1.85 -17.62
CA VAL A 268 1.88 -0.80 -16.67
C VAL A 268 0.37 -0.82 -16.51
N LYS A 269 -0.09 -0.90 -15.27
CA LYS A 269 -1.52 -0.93 -14.96
C LYS A 269 -2.13 0.46 -15.13
N LEU A 270 -3.30 0.53 -15.75
CA LEU A 270 -4.11 1.75 -15.83
C LEU A 270 -5.24 1.67 -14.81
N ILE A 271 -5.21 2.56 -13.83
CA ILE A 271 -6.15 2.60 -12.70
C ILE A 271 -7.09 3.79 -12.86
N GLY A 272 -8.37 3.56 -12.57
CA GLY A 272 -9.39 4.61 -12.59
C GLY A 272 -9.89 5.00 -11.21
N PHE A 273 -10.72 6.04 -11.17
CA PHE A 273 -11.45 6.54 -10.01
C PHE A 273 -10.66 7.20 -8.86
N GLU A 274 -9.56 6.67 -8.32
CA GLU A 274 -8.71 7.33 -7.28
C GLU A 274 -9.47 8.23 -6.26
N HIS A 275 -10.54 7.71 -5.63
CA HIS A 275 -11.33 8.52 -4.68
C HIS A 275 -12.07 7.68 -3.63
N ASN A 276 -12.96 8.27 -2.85
CA ASN A 276 -13.45 7.68 -1.61
C ASN A 276 -14.33 6.45 -1.86
N TRP A 277 -14.20 5.45 -0.98
CA TRP A 277 -14.95 4.20 -1.08
C TRP A 277 -16.47 4.37 -1.08
N ASN A 278 -17.00 5.46 -0.53
CA ASN A 278 -18.44 5.68 -0.37
C ASN A 278 -19.17 5.97 -1.69
N HIS A 279 -18.42 6.03 -2.80
CA HIS A 279 -18.93 6.12 -4.16
C HIS A 279 -18.67 4.84 -4.98
N ALA A 280 -18.22 3.75 -4.35
CA ALA A 280 -17.80 2.54 -5.05
C ALA A 280 -18.92 1.85 -5.86
N ASP A 281 -20.19 2.16 -5.59
CA ASP A 281 -21.35 1.65 -6.32
C ASP A 281 -21.80 2.57 -7.49
N ALA A 282 -21.18 3.74 -7.65
CA ALA A 282 -21.55 4.74 -8.63
C ALA A 282 -20.44 4.98 -9.67
N TYR A 283 -19.54 5.94 -9.43
CA TYR A 283 -18.55 6.39 -10.41
C TYR A 283 -17.71 5.24 -11.01
N PRO A 284 -17.01 4.41 -10.21
CA PRO A 284 -16.18 3.35 -10.78
C PRO A 284 -17.02 2.32 -11.53
N VAL A 285 -18.27 2.11 -11.14
CA VAL A 285 -19.20 1.24 -11.85
C VAL A 285 -19.51 1.80 -13.24
N GLN A 286 -19.82 3.09 -13.34
CA GLN A 286 -20.09 3.78 -14.61
C GLN A 286 -18.84 3.83 -15.50
N LEU A 287 -17.67 4.06 -14.92
CA LEU A 287 -16.39 4.03 -15.62
C LEU A 287 -16.13 2.66 -16.25
N MET A 288 -16.31 1.58 -15.48
CA MET A 288 -16.16 0.21 -16.00
C MET A 288 -17.20 -0.11 -17.07
N ASP A 289 -18.47 0.29 -16.89
CA ASP A 289 -19.51 0.09 -17.91
C ASP A 289 -19.17 0.85 -19.22
N ALA A 290 -18.45 1.98 -19.16
CA ALA A 290 -18.07 2.79 -20.31
C ALA A 290 -16.74 2.36 -20.99
N ALA A 291 -15.78 1.83 -20.24
CA ALA A 291 -14.40 1.62 -20.70
C ALA A 291 -13.65 0.47 -19.99
N ALA A 292 -14.33 -0.59 -19.54
CA ALA A 292 -13.70 -1.71 -18.83
C ALA A 292 -12.41 -2.23 -19.50
N ASP A 293 -12.35 -2.38 -20.82
CA ASP A 293 -11.17 -2.92 -21.51
C ASP A 293 -9.92 -2.03 -21.40
N SER A 294 -10.08 -0.75 -21.05
CA SER A 294 -8.96 0.18 -20.89
C SER A 294 -8.28 0.06 -19.52
N PHE A 295 -9.05 -0.21 -18.48
CA PHE A 295 -8.59 -0.14 -17.08
C PHE A 295 -8.33 -1.53 -16.49
N ASP A 296 -7.22 -1.69 -15.78
CA ASP A 296 -6.94 -2.92 -15.03
C ASP A 296 -7.74 -2.98 -13.72
N GLY A 297 -8.11 -1.82 -13.19
CA GLY A 297 -8.76 -1.73 -11.89
C GLY A 297 -9.18 -0.32 -11.51
N VAL A 298 -9.60 -0.18 -10.27
CA VAL A 298 -9.95 1.09 -9.62
C VAL A 298 -9.25 1.21 -8.28
N SER A 299 -9.23 2.41 -7.73
CA SER A 299 -8.63 2.67 -6.44
C SER A 299 -9.54 3.48 -5.52
N PHE A 300 -9.34 3.27 -4.21
CA PHE A 300 -10.17 3.85 -3.16
C PHE A 300 -9.37 4.55 -2.05
N HIS A 301 -9.97 5.59 -1.50
CA HIS A 301 -9.49 6.37 -0.35
C HIS A 301 -10.42 6.21 0.87
N CYS A 302 -9.96 6.57 2.08
CA CYS A 302 -10.72 6.37 3.33
C CYS A 302 -11.61 7.53 3.81
N TYR A 303 -11.61 8.68 3.14
CA TYR A 303 -12.16 9.91 3.75
C TYR A 303 -13.68 10.02 3.69
N GLY A 304 -14.34 9.17 2.90
CA GLY A 304 -15.78 9.17 2.77
C GLY A 304 -16.48 8.54 3.97
N ASP A 305 -17.59 9.15 4.39
CA ASP A 305 -18.53 8.54 5.34
C ASP A 305 -19.03 7.19 4.80
N GLY A 306 -19.06 6.18 5.65
CA GLY A 306 -19.48 4.84 5.27
C GLY A 306 -18.50 3.79 5.74
N SER A 307 -18.47 2.68 5.03
CA SER A 307 -17.73 1.50 5.47
C SER A 307 -17.02 0.88 4.30
N VAL A 308 -15.69 0.79 4.40
CA VAL A 308 -14.84 -0.02 3.51
C VAL A 308 -15.44 -1.42 3.27
N TYR A 309 -16.18 -1.93 4.26
CA TYR A 309 -16.79 -3.26 4.29
C TYR A 309 -17.94 -3.47 3.30
N GLN A 310 -18.73 -2.45 2.97
CA GLN A 310 -19.91 -2.64 2.09
C GLN A 310 -19.65 -2.13 0.68
N ASP A 311 -18.98 -1.00 0.56
CA ASP A 311 -18.94 -0.29 -0.71
C ASP A 311 -17.92 -0.93 -1.68
N GLN A 312 -16.73 -1.31 -1.19
CA GLN A 312 -15.75 -2.04 -2.01
C GLN A 312 -16.23 -3.44 -2.38
N ALA A 313 -16.98 -4.10 -1.48
CA ALA A 313 -17.54 -5.43 -1.72
C ALA A 313 -18.44 -5.47 -2.97
N ASN A 314 -19.26 -4.43 -3.13
CA ASN A 314 -20.19 -4.31 -4.24
C ASN A 314 -19.45 -4.19 -5.57
N PHE A 315 -18.39 -3.37 -5.63
CA PHE A 315 -17.57 -3.23 -6.83
C PHE A 315 -16.89 -4.55 -7.21
N THR A 316 -16.18 -5.18 -6.28
CA THR A 316 -15.45 -6.44 -6.52
C THR A 316 -16.38 -7.58 -6.92
N SER A 317 -17.61 -7.63 -6.39
CA SER A 317 -18.63 -8.60 -6.78
C SER A 317 -19.13 -8.37 -8.21
N LYS A 318 -19.30 -7.10 -8.64
CA LYS A 318 -19.75 -6.76 -10.00
C LYS A 318 -18.65 -6.95 -11.04
N TYR A 319 -17.39 -6.68 -10.68
CA TYR A 319 -16.24 -6.74 -11.58
C TYR A 319 -15.11 -7.62 -11.02
N PRO A 320 -15.30 -8.95 -10.94
CA PRO A 320 -14.35 -9.85 -10.30
C PRO A 320 -13.00 -9.96 -11.02
N ASP A 321 -12.94 -9.59 -12.31
CA ASP A 321 -11.72 -9.57 -13.11
C ASP A 321 -10.95 -8.24 -13.02
N LYS A 322 -11.47 -7.25 -12.27
CA LYS A 322 -10.82 -5.96 -12.06
C LYS A 322 -10.10 -5.94 -10.72
N GLU A 323 -8.90 -5.35 -10.74
CA GLU A 323 -8.14 -5.14 -9.51
C GLU A 323 -8.71 -3.95 -8.71
N VAL A 324 -8.57 -4.03 -7.40
CA VAL A 324 -8.88 -2.93 -6.49
C VAL A 324 -7.59 -2.53 -5.78
N PHE A 325 -7.39 -1.23 -5.60
CA PHE A 325 -6.27 -0.67 -4.85
C PHE A 325 -6.80 0.24 -3.74
N PHE A 326 -6.07 0.29 -2.63
CA PHE A 326 -6.33 1.27 -1.57
C PHE A 326 -5.13 2.19 -1.49
N THR A 327 -5.28 3.40 -2.03
CA THR A 327 -4.16 4.26 -2.40
C THR A 327 -3.97 5.46 -1.49
N GLU A 328 -4.93 5.75 -0.60
CA GLU A 328 -4.83 6.94 0.24
C GLU A 328 -5.67 6.90 1.53
N CYS A 329 -5.03 7.25 2.64
CA CYS A 329 -5.67 7.63 3.89
C CYS A 329 -4.70 8.50 4.71
N SER A 330 -5.18 9.41 5.53
CA SER A 330 -4.28 10.28 6.31
C SER A 330 -4.28 9.96 7.79
N GLY A 331 -3.09 10.00 8.41
CA GLY A 331 -2.96 10.13 9.85
C GLY A 331 -3.25 11.57 10.29
N THR A 332 -3.73 11.75 11.52
CA THR A 332 -4.07 13.08 12.06
C THR A 332 -3.15 13.44 13.21
N ILE A 333 -2.61 14.66 13.27
CA ILE A 333 -1.78 15.10 14.40
C ILE A 333 -2.60 15.09 15.70
N GLY A 334 -1.96 14.66 16.80
CA GLY A 334 -2.57 14.70 18.14
C GLY A 334 -3.60 13.61 18.43
N SER A 335 -3.93 12.76 17.47
CA SER A 335 -4.74 11.55 17.67
C SER A 335 -4.04 10.51 18.56
N ASP A 336 -4.86 9.67 19.20
CA ASP A 336 -4.39 8.65 20.13
C ASP A 336 -3.69 7.49 19.40
N TRP A 337 -2.51 7.13 19.92
CA TRP A 337 -1.66 6.06 19.39
C TRP A 337 -2.42 4.75 19.16
N TRP A 338 -3.15 4.28 20.17
CA TRP A 338 -3.73 2.95 20.11
C TRP A 338 -5.01 2.91 19.29
N SER A 339 -5.80 3.97 19.37
CA SER A 339 -6.99 4.17 18.54
C SER A 339 -6.63 4.13 17.05
N ASP A 340 -5.53 4.76 16.66
CA ASP A 340 -5.08 4.77 15.28
C ASP A 340 -4.48 3.44 14.83
N ILE A 341 -3.68 2.76 15.68
CA ILE A 341 -3.19 1.40 15.37
C ILE A 341 -4.38 0.46 15.13
N LYS A 342 -5.42 0.52 15.97
CA LYS A 342 -6.65 -0.26 15.77
C LYS A 342 -7.33 0.09 14.45
N SER A 343 -7.55 1.38 14.17
CA SER A 343 -8.23 1.82 12.94
C SER A 343 -7.45 1.46 11.68
N ASN A 344 -6.15 1.74 11.64
CA ASN A 344 -5.27 1.41 10.52
C ASN A 344 -5.15 -0.11 10.32
N THR A 345 -5.17 -0.90 11.38
CA THR A 345 -5.10 -2.36 11.24
C THR A 345 -6.44 -2.93 10.77
N ASP A 346 -7.53 -2.56 11.43
CA ASP A 346 -8.87 -3.08 11.16
C ASP A 346 -9.39 -2.68 9.77
N LYS A 347 -9.37 -1.38 9.45
CA LYS A 347 -10.01 -0.84 8.25
C LYS A 347 -9.08 -0.80 7.05
N ILE A 348 -7.80 -0.48 7.26
CA ILE A 348 -6.87 -0.19 6.16
C ILE A 348 -6.08 -1.44 5.78
N THR A 349 -5.27 -2.00 6.67
CA THR A 349 -4.34 -3.08 6.30
C THR A 349 -4.96 -4.48 6.29
N ILE A 350 -5.99 -4.75 7.08
CA ILE A 350 -6.80 -5.98 6.98
C ILE A 350 -8.07 -5.69 6.17
N GLY A 351 -8.85 -4.68 6.59
CA GLY A 351 -10.18 -4.38 6.07
C GLY A 351 -10.23 -4.19 4.57
N SER A 352 -9.45 -3.27 4.00
CA SER A 352 -9.46 -3.03 2.55
C SER A 352 -9.13 -4.30 1.74
N LEU A 353 -8.22 -5.14 2.23
CA LEU A 353 -7.83 -6.38 1.56
C LEU A 353 -8.94 -7.44 1.62
N GLU A 354 -9.85 -7.37 2.60
CA GLU A 354 -11.02 -8.26 2.64
C GLU A 354 -11.99 -8.04 1.48
N TYR A 355 -11.96 -6.86 0.88
CA TYR A 355 -12.85 -6.47 -0.20
C TYR A 355 -12.13 -6.36 -1.54
N GLY A 356 -11.02 -7.09 -1.68
CA GLY A 356 -10.33 -7.26 -2.95
C GLY A 356 -9.19 -6.28 -3.19
N SER A 357 -8.91 -5.35 -2.27
CA SER A 357 -7.76 -4.46 -2.44
C SER A 357 -6.45 -5.25 -2.49
N SER A 358 -5.57 -4.90 -3.42
CA SER A 358 -4.24 -5.49 -3.62
C SER A 358 -3.14 -4.63 -2.99
N SER A 359 -3.49 -3.50 -2.37
CA SER A 359 -2.57 -2.61 -1.65
C SER A 359 -3.26 -1.98 -0.44
N ALA A 360 -2.48 -1.40 0.47
CA ALA A 360 -3.01 -0.38 1.37
C ALA A 360 -1.96 0.70 1.65
N MET A 361 -2.35 1.96 1.46
CA MET A 361 -1.44 3.09 1.47
C MET A 361 -1.95 4.23 2.33
N ILE A 362 -1.00 4.92 2.97
CA ILE A 362 -1.22 6.16 3.71
C ILE A 362 -0.76 7.35 2.86
N TRP A 363 -1.20 8.56 3.21
CA TRP A 363 -0.88 9.77 2.46
C TRP A 363 0.60 10.14 2.54
N ASN A 364 1.00 11.04 3.41
CA ASN A 364 2.38 11.50 3.41
C ASN A 364 3.33 10.43 4.00
N LEU A 365 4.37 10.10 3.25
CA LEU A 365 5.45 9.23 3.73
C LEU A 365 6.23 9.89 4.88
N ALA A 366 6.51 11.19 4.77
CA ALA A 366 7.14 11.97 5.83
C ALA A 366 6.53 13.37 5.94
N LEU A 367 6.33 13.85 7.17
CA LEU A 367 6.02 15.25 7.47
C LEU A 367 6.86 15.73 8.66
N ASP A 368 6.96 17.04 8.86
CA ASP A 368 7.51 17.58 10.10
C ASP A 368 6.50 17.47 11.25
N SER A 369 6.93 17.83 12.48
CA SER A 369 6.07 17.76 13.67
C SER A 369 4.83 18.65 13.62
N SER A 370 4.78 19.61 12.69
CA SER A 370 3.63 20.49 12.45
C SER A 370 2.74 20.03 11.29
N GLY A 371 3.08 18.91 10.63
CA GLY A 371 2.34 18.36 9.51
C GLY A 371 2.64 19.07 8.18
N GLY A 372 3.81 19.69 8.08
CA GLY A 372 4.28 20.39 6.89
C GLY A 372 5.51 19.75 6.23
N PRO A 373 6.07 20.41 5.20
CA PRO A 373 5.51 21.60 4.54
C PRO A 373 4.24 21.28 3.75
N LYS A 374 3.45 22.31 3.42
CA LYS A 374 2.25 22.22 2.57
C LYS A 374 2.26 23.33 1.54
N LEU A 375 1.44 23.19 0.50
CA LEU A 375 1.19 24.25 -0.46
C LEU A 375 0.64 25.48 0.26
N PRO A 376 1.15 26.70 -0.01
CA PRO A 376 0.62 27.91 0.62
C PRO A 376 -0.87 28.09 0.33
N GLY A 377 -1.67 28.20 1.39
CA GLY A 377 -3.12 28.30 1.27
C GLY A 377 -3.86 26.96 1.29
N ALA A 378 -3.14 25.82 1.29
CA ALA A 378 -3.75 24.51 1.44
C ALA A 378 -4.46 24.37 2.79
N ASP A 379 -5.73 24.00 2.73
CA ASP A 379 -6.59 23.71 3.87
C ASP A 379 -6.87 22.21 4.01
N SER A 380 -6.26 21.37 3.16
CA SER A 380 -6.32 19.91 3.27
C SER A 380 -5.81 19.41 4.63
N CYS A 381 -6.40 18.32 5.10
CA CYS A 381 -6.17 17.77 6.43
C CYS A 381 -6.47 18.77 7.57
N ASN A 382 -7.73 19.15 7.74
CA ASN A 382 -8.19 19.92 8.90
C ASN A 382 -7.79 19.24 10.23
N GLY A 383 -7.09 19.96 11.10
CA GLY A 383 -6.50 19.41 12.34
C GLY A 383 -5.06 18.89 12.19
N GLY A 384 -4.50 18.92 10.98
CA GLY A 384 -3.11 18.58 10.69
C GLY A 384 -2.93 17.12 10.28
N CYS A 385 -2.26 16.90 9.15
CA CYS A 385 -1.87 15.57 8.69
C CYS A 385 -0.59 15.11 9.40
N ARG A 386 -0.51 13.82 9.74
CA ARG A 386 0.71 13.17 10.24
C ARG A 386 1.23 12.21 9.18
N GLY A 387 2.52 12.32 8.88
CA GLY A 387 3.20 11.41 7.95
C GLY A 387 3.44 10.04 8.58
N VAL A 388 3.77 9.03 7.77
CA VAL A 388 4.20 7.70 8.26
C VAL A 388 5.41 7.81 9.18
N VAL A 389 6.31 8.75 8.89
CA VAL A 389 7.38 9.18 9.80
C VAL A 389 7.36 10.69 9.99
N THR A 390 7.83 11.13 11.16
CA THR A 390 8.10 12.54 11.45
C THR A 390 9.59 12.80 11.29
N ILE A 391 9.98 13.79 10.48
CA ILE A 391 11.36 14.24 10.33
C ILE A 391 11.49 15.65 10.92
N ASN A 392 12.37 15.81 11.90
CA ASN A 392 12.58 17.07 12.59
C ASN A 392 13.73 17.86 11.96
N SER A 393 13.70 19.18 12.11
CA SER A 393 14.73 20.09 11.59
C SER A 393 16.11 19.91 12.23
N ASP A 394 16.18 19.27 13.40
CA ASP A 394 17.44 18.92 14.09
C ASP A 394 18.10 17.63 13.55
N GLY A 395 17.53 17.01 12.52
CA GLY A 395 18.04 15.78 11.91
C GLY A 395 17.65 14.51 12.66
N THR A 396 16.73 14.59 13.62
CA THR A 396 16.09 13.42 14.25
C THR A 396 14.81 13.02 13.52
N TRP A 397 14.38 11.78 13.70
CA TRP A 397 13.15 11.26 13.12
C TRP A 397 12.46 10.28 14.08
N THR A 398 11.15 10.10 13.89
CA THR A 398 10.35 9.11 14.63
C THR A 398 9.34 8.45 13.70
N ALA A 399 9.18 7.13 13.81
CA ALA A 399 8.09 6.41 13.14
C ALA A 399 6.76 6.59 13.91
N ASN A 400 5.68 6.86 13.18
CA ASN A 400 4.34 7.09 13.74
C ASN A 400 3.48 5.82 13.72
N GLN A 401 2.29 5.85 14.34
CA GLN A 401 1.36 4.71 14.35
C GLN A 401 1.08 4.11 12.97
N GLU A 402 1.00 4.93 11.92
CA GLU A 402 0.81 4.47 10.54
C GLU A 402 1.92 3.51 10.10
N PHE A 403 3.18 3.84 10.42
CA PHE A 403 4.34 3.01 10.10
C PHE A 403 4.21 1.61 10.71
N TYR A 404 3.81 1.52 11.97
CA TYR A 404 3.77 0.24 12.66
C TYR A 404 2.61 -0.64 12.19
N ALA A 405 1.46 -0.07 11.85
CA ALA A 405 0.37 -0.81 11.24
C ALA A 405 0.75 -1.34 9.85
N LEU A 406 1.32 -0.47 8.99
CA LEU A 406 1.80 -0.85 7.66
C LEU A 406 2.91 -1.90 7.74
N GLY A 407 3.88 -1.73 8.65
CA GLY A 407 5.02 -2.62 8.81
C GLY A 407 4.62 -4.01 9.28
N GLN A 408 3.66 -4.12 10.21
CA GLN A 408 3.11 -5.41 10.63
C GLN A 408 2.47 -6.15 9.46
N ALA A 409 1.68 -5.44 8.64
CA ALA A 409 1.02 -6.03 7.48
C ALA A 409 2.03 -6.43 6.39
N ALA A 410 3.01 -5.58 6.10
CA ALA A 410 4.05 -5.83 5.11
C ALA A 410 4.86 -7.10 5.45
N LYS A 411 5.24 -7.31 6.71
CA LYS A 411 5.96 -8.53 7.13
C LYS A 411 5.25 -9.83 6.76
N ALA A 412 3.91 -9.83 6.68
CA ALA A 412 3.16 -11.03 6.33
C ALA A 412 3.30 -11.43 4.85
N ILE A 413 3.62 -10.48 3.97
CA ILE A 413 3.57 -10.65 2.50
C ILE A 413 4.92 -10.49 1.79
N VAL A 414 5.97 -10.03 2.47
CA VAL A 414 7.29 -9.77 1.88
C VAL A 414 7.91 -11.05 1.32
N PRO A 415 8.36 -11.11 0.05
CA PRO A 415 8.93 -12.32 -0.52
C PRO A 415 10.06 -12.92 0.34
N LYS A 416 10.04 -14.24 0.51
CA LYS A 416 11.13 -14.94 1.23
C LYS A 416 12.41 -14.99 0.39
N ASP A 417 12.27 -15.22 -0.90
CA ASP A 417 13.38 -15.31 -1.83
C ASP A 417 13.60 -13.97 -2.54
N PRO A 418 14.85 -13.61 -2.88
CA PRO A 418 15.10 -12.48 -3.77
C PRO A 418 14.28 -12.62 -5.05
N ASN A 419 13.50 -11.58 -5.40
CA ASN A 419 12.59 -11.54 -6.54
C ASN A 419 11.49 -12.62 -6.52
N GLY A 420 11.18 -13.17 -5.34
CA GLY A 420 10.05 -14.07 -5.15
C GLY A 420 8.70 -13.34 -5.24
N PRO A 421 7.59 -14.10 -5.35
CA PRO A 421 6.26 -13.52 -5.40
C PRO A 421 5.87 -12.91 -4.04
N TYR A 422 5.13 -11.81 -4.09
CA TYR A 422 4.47 -11.26 -2.91
C TYR A 422 3.33 -12.18 -2.43
N GLY A 423 2.94 -12.00 -1.17
CA GLY A 423 1.87 -12.78 -0.54
C GLY A 423 0.51 -12.61 -1.21
N LYS A 424 -0.25 -13.70 -1.29
CA LYS A 424 -1.68 -13.72 -1.63
C LYS A 424 -2.50 -13.84 -0.37
N ARG A 425 -3.66 -13.17 -0.32
CA ARG A 425 -4.64 -13.36 0.75
C ARG A 425 -5.22 -14.78 0.68
N ILE A 426 -5.42 -15.42 1.82
CA ILE A 426 -6.09 -16.73 1.94
C ILE A 426 -7.24 -16.68 2.96
N GLY A 427 -8.06 -17.74 2.98
CA GLY A 427 -9.19 -17.86 3.88
C GLY A 427 -8.78 -17.93 5.35
N VAL A 428 -9.49 -17.19 6.20
CA VAL A 428 -9.35 -17.27 7.66
C VAL A 428 -10.68 -17.00 8.35
N SER A 429 -10.91 -17.67 9.48
CA SER A 429 -12.03 -17.42 10.38
C SER A 429 -11.59 -17.54 11.83
N VAL A 430 -12.23 -16.77 12.72
CA VAL A 430 -12.01 -16.87 14.17
C VAL A 430 -13.31 -17.32 14.82
N SER A 431 -13.21 -18.22 15.80
CA SER A 431 -14.34 -18.68 16.62
C SER A 431 -13.93 -18.82 18.08
N GLY A 432 -14.86 -19.17 18.98
CA GLY A 432 -14.59 -19.31 20.42
C GLY A 432 -15.23 -18.20 21.26
N GLY A 433 -14.95 -18.21 22.57
CA GLY A 433 -15.57 -17.25 23.53
C GLY A 433 -14.93 -15.86 23.54
N GLN A 434 -13.75 -15.71 22.94
CA GLN A 434 -13.03 -14.44 22.77
C GLN A 434 -12.71 -14.16 21.29
N ASP A 435 -13.48 -14.72 20.36
CA ASP A 435 -13.35 -14.45 18.92
C ASP A 435 -13.48 -12.96 18.60
N TRP A 436 -14.41 -12.27 19.27
CA TRP A 436 -14.64 -10.84 19.16
C TRP A 436 -13.38 -10.00 19.43
N ALA A 437 -12.40 -10.52 20.17
CA ALA A 437 -11.19 -9.80 20.55
C ALA A 437 -10.14 -9.74 19.44
N LEU A 438 -10.25 -10.60 18.42
CA LEU A 438 -9.23 -10.76 17.40
C LEU A 438 -9.74 -10.35 16.02
N ARG A 439 -8.93 -9.53 15.35
CA ARG A 439 -9.07 -9.21 13.93
C ARG A 439 -7.89 -9.80 13.18
N VAL A 440 -8.17 -10.68 12.21
CA VAL A 440 -7.14 -11.56 11.61
C VAL A 440 -7.14 -11.46 10.10
N GLY A 441 -5.96 -11.22 9.52
CA GLY A 441 -5.68 -11.45 8.10
C GLY A 441 -4.73 -12.63 7.93
N ALA A 442 -4.93 -13.44 6.90
CA ALA A 442 -4.08 -14.60 6.58
C ALA A 442 -3.55 -14.54 5.16
N TYR A 443 -2.29 -14.94 4.99
CA TYR A 443 -1.55 -14.78 3.74
C TYR A 443 -0.70 -16.01 3.43
N LYS A 444 -0.52 -16.28 2.14
CA LYS A 444 0.38 -17.30 1.59
C LYS A 444 1.38 -16.64 0.65
N THR A 445 2.67 -16.78 0.94
CA THR A 445 3.78 -16.33 0.09
C THR A 445 4.42 -17.56 -0.55
N GLU A 446 4.31 -17.68 -1.86
CA GLU A 446 4.96 -18.76 -2.63
C GLU A 446 6.47 -18.53 -2.70
N ARG A 447 7.22 -19.59 -3.00
CA ARG A 447 8.68 -19.56 -3.15
C ARG A 447 9.05 -19.53 -4.62
N VAL A 448 10.26 -19.06 -4.95
CA VAL A 448 10.76 -19.08 -6.34
C VAL A 448 10.79 -20.51 -6.88
N SER A 449 11.22 -21.47 -6.06
CA SER A 449 11.07 -22.88 -6.39
C SER A 449 9.75 -23.41 -5.85
N SER A 450 8.93 -23.98 -6.74
CA SER A 450 7.69 -24.69 -6.35
C SER A 450 7.93 -25.93 -5.48
N SER A 451 9.17 -26.40 -5.36
CA SER A 451 9.55 -27.49 -4.45
C SER A 451 9.76 -27.03 -3.01
N ASP A 452 9.96 -25.73 -2.78
CA ASP A 452 10.19 -25.19 -1.45
C ASP A 452 8.85 -24.92 -0.76
N PRO A 453 8.72 -25.20 0.55
CA PRO A 453 7.46 -24.99 1.26
C PRO A 453 7.09 -23.51 1.24
N ALA A 454 5.79 -23.24 1.02
CA ALA A 454 5.28 -21.88 1.02
C ALA A 454 5.33 -21.30 2.44
N ARG A 455 5.49 -19.99 2.55
CA ARG A 455 5.36 -19.29 3.83
C ARG A 455 3.91 -18.91 4.03
N TYR A 456 3.37 -19.22 5.20
CA TYR A 456 2.05 -18.79 5.63
C TYR A 456 2.22 -17.80 6.77
N SER A 457 1.39 -16.76 6.77
CA SER A 457 1.49 -15.68 7.74
C SER A 457 0.11 -15.28 8.25
N LEU A 458 0.06 -14.86 9.51
CA LEU A 458 -1.09 -14.19 10.11
C LEU A 458 -0.69 -12.79 10.55
N VAL A 459 -1.59 -11.82 10.35
CA VAL A 459 -1.57 -10.51 11.02
C VAL A 459 -2.77 -10.50 11.96
N VAL A 460 -2.52 -10.36 13.26
CA VAL A 460 -3.53 -10.45 14.30
C VAL A 460 -3.52 -9.18 15.14
N LEU A 461 -4.59 -8.39 15.05
CA LEU A 461 -4.89 -7.35 16.02
C LEU A 461 -5.67 -7.98 17.18
N ASN A 462 -5.12 -7.90 18.39
CA ASN A 462 -5.84 -8.13 19.63
C ASN A 462 -6.18 -6.79 20.26
N TRP A 463 -7.46 -6.44 20.27
CA TRP A 463 -7.99 -5.20 20.85
C TRP A 463 -8.70 -5.41 22.19
N ASN A 464 -8.46 -6.51 22.90
CA ASN A 464 -8.99 -6.76 24.25
C ASN A 464 -8.28 -5.87 25.30
N ASP A 465 -8.40 -4.56 25.14
CA ASP A 465 -7.77 -3.52 25.93
C ASP A 465 -8.58 -3.10 27.17
N GLY A 466 -9.73 -3.74 27.40
CA GLY A 466 -10.62 -3.47 28.54
C GLY A 466 -10.37 -4.33 29.79
N SER A 467 -9.43 -5.28 29.76
CA SER A 467 -9.13 -6.20 30.87
C SER A 467 -7.68 -6.06 31.37
N SER A 468 -7.40 -6.47 32.60
CA SER A 468 -6.09 -6.25 33.25
C SER A 468 -4.93 -7.08 32.68
N ASP A 469 -5.23 -8.21 32.01
CA ASP A 469 -4.23 -9.02 31.29
C ASP A 469 -4.36 -8.80 29.77
N GLY A 470 -5.59 -8.71 29.23
CA GLY A 470 -5.86 -8.42 27.82
C GLY A 470 -5.41 -9.49 26.83
N THR A 471 -4.47 -10.35 27.22
CA THR A 471 -3.96 -11.49 26.48
C THR A 471 -5.08 -12.45 26.10
N VAL A 472 -5.10 -12.88 24.85
CA VAL A 472 -6.05 -13.87 24.34
C VAL A 472 -5.32 -15.17 24.05
N ASN A 473 -5.57 -16.19 24.89
CA ASN A 473 -5.06 -17.54 24.67
C ASN A 473 -5.78 -18.17 23.48
N SER A 474 -5.03 -18.44 22.42
CA SER A 474 -5.61 -18.82 21.13
C SER A 474 -5.02 -20.11 20.59
N THR A 475 -5.78 -20.76 19.72
CA THR A 475 -5.31 -21.85 18.86
C THR A 475 -5.30 -21.41 17.40
N ILE A 476 -4.37 -21.95 16.62
CA ILE A 476 -4.23 -21.74 15.18
C ILE A 476 -4.32 -23.11 14.51
N GLU A 477 -5.38 -23.32 13.74
CA GLU A 477 -5.65 -24.53 12.98
C GLU A 477 -5.17 -24.35 11.53
N PHE A 478 -4.34 -25.28 11.07
CA PHE A 478 -3.84 -25.31 9.69
C PHE A 478 -3.52 -26.75 9.28
N ASN A 479 -4.03 -27.19 8.12
CA ASN A 479 -3.77 -28.52 7.54
C ASN A 479 -3.94 -29.69 8.53
N GLY A 480 -5.00 -29.63 9.35
CA GLY A 480 -5.35 -30.66 10.34
C GLY A 480 -4.42 -30.71 11.56
N LYS A 481 -3.62 -29.67 11.76
CA LYS A 481 -2.75 -29.48 12.94
C LYS A 481 -3.09 -28.19 13.66
N GLN A 482 -2.77 -28.16 14.95
CA GLN A 482 -3.04 -27.04 15.83
C GLN A 482 -1.74 -26.53 16.48
N ALA A 483 -1.59 -25.21 16.55
CA ALA A 483 -0.59 -24.55 17.40
C ALA A 483 -1.29 -23.66 18.43
N ALA A 484 -0.72 -23.54 19.63
CA ALA A 484 -1.22 -22.62 20.66
C ALA A 484 -0.36 -21.36 20.70
N TYR A 485 -1.01 -20.19 20.80
CA TYR A 485 -0.34 -18.91 20.93
C TYR A 485 -1.17 -17.93 21.76
N SER A 486 -0.52 -17.16 22.63
CA SER A 486 -1.17 -16.14 23.45
C SER A 486 -0.89 -14.77 22.85
N PHE A 487 -1.90 -14.14 22.26
CA PHE A 487 -1.75 -12.83 21.63
C PHE A 487 -1.81 -11.71 22.69
N PRO A 488 -0.74 -10.93 22.91
CA PRO A 488 -0.80 -9.74 23.77
C PRO A 488 -1.67 -8.66 23.11
N VAL A 489 -2.12 -7.68 23.89
CA VAL A 489 -2.85 -6.52 23.33
C VAL A 489 -1.92 -5.72 22.43
N GLY A 490 -2.28 -5.61 21.16
CA GLY A 490 -1.37 -5.15 20.13
C GLY A 490 -1.66 -5.77 18.77
N VAL A 491 -0.75 -5.54 17.83
CA VAL A 491 -0.71 -6.23 16.54
C VAL A 491 0.46 -7.21 16.57
N THR A 492 0.18 -8.46 16.22
CA THR A 492 1.16 -9.53 16.09
C THR A 492 1.15 -10.07 14.67
N THR A 493 2.30 -10.07 14.02
CA THR A 493 2.49 -10.79 12.76
C THR A 493 3.35 -12.01 13.00
N LEU A 494 2.86 -13.19 12.61
CA LEU A 494 3.60 -14.44 12.76
C LEU A 494 3.62 -15.24 11.46
N SER A 495 4.62 -16.11 11.29
CA SER A 495 4.71 -16.94 10.10
C SER A 495 5.28 -18.35 10.35
N TRP A 496 4.95 -19.27 9.45
CA TRP A 496 5.45 -20.65 9.40
C TRP A 496 5.60 -21.11 7.95
N TYR A 497 6.22 -22.28 7.74
CA TYR A 497 6.34 -22.91 6.42
C TYR A 497 5.58 -24.25 6.40
N ALA A 498 4.92 -24.54 5.28
CA ALA A 498 4.21 -25.81 5.07
C ALA A 498 4.10 -26.21 3.60
#